data_AF-A0A8J7VXL9-F1
#
_entry.id   AF-A0A8J7VXL9-F1
#
_cell.length_a   1.000
_cell.length_b   1.000
_cell.length_c   1.000
_cell.angle_alpha   90.00
_cell.angle_beta   90.00
_cell.angle_gamma   90.00
#
_symmetry.space_group_name_H-M   'P 1'
#
loop_
_entity.id
_entity.type
_entity.pdbx_description
1 polymer ?
#
loop_
_entity_poly.entity_id
_entity_poly.type
_entity_poly.pdbx_seq_one_letter_code
_entity_poly.pdbx_strand_id
1 'polypeptide(L)'
;MSYDSGENSDAEKKYNAKEKYLYEILEDYQFSDHKEEIFEAFINSLWECPNKRLTITKYIKFRVLPELSPCDTGRIFQNYQSIPYRSYRNSTTEKNYVDLIRQKINNLYSIRCDPDICTEKEYMNLLKTPKRLYYLWRKGEEIPSANELSEHISHCMEEAECIRKLSAKSKLKLSWSEYQELISEFLCKIFDNYIPLEAFEKKEELYLDVDIWLEDHFIIRYICKSLDGYMSNYIKNYYGIRRGRNVKIQRCSCGGLFLQNKKNNRFKCNLCNKYQPIETKVITCISCGKQIELKGIVKNKKRCNDCQKSYNRKIKTEKQRIYRTRQ
;
A
#
# COMPACT_ATOMS: atom_id res chain seq x y z
N MET A 1 47.19 -60.33 -7.75
CA MET A 1 47.10 -58.87 -7.90
C MET A 1 46.28 -58.59 -9.15
N SER A 2 45.02 -58.19 -8.97
CA SER A 2 44.21 -57.47 -9.96
C SER A 2 42.89 -57.16 -9.26
N TYR A 3 42.90 -56.08 -8.48
CA TYR A 3 41.68 -55.44 -8.01
C TYR A 3 41.12 -54.67 -9.19
N ASP A 4 40.01 -55.15 -9.73
CA ASP A 4 39.21 -54.42 -10.71
C ASP A 4 38.34 -53.45 -9.91
N SER A 5 38.80 -52.21 -9.82
CA SER A 5 38.09 -51.10 -9.21
C SER A 5 36.97 -50.67 -10.15
N GLY A 6 35.78 -51.23 -9.94
CA GLY A 6 34.55 -50.75 -10.54
C GLY A 6 34.39 -49.26 -10.28
N GLU A 7 34.42 -48.48 -11.36
CA GLU A 7 34.19 -47.05 -11.37
C GLU A 7 32.77 -46.76 -10.84
N ASN A 8 32.71 -46.08 -9.70
CA ASN A 8 31.51 -45.44 -9.17
C ASN A 8 31.03 -44.39 -10.17
N SER A 9 30.02 -44.71 -10.97
CA SER A 9 29.24 -43.73 -11.71
C SER A 9 27.94 -43.42 -10.96
N ASP A 10 28.05 -42.92 -9.73
CA ASP A 10 26.94 -42.23 -9.07
C ASP A 10 26.87 -40.81 -9.66
N ALA A 11 26.20 -40.69 -10.81
CA ALA A 11 25.72 -39.39 -11.24
C ALA A 11 24.80 -38.87 -10.12
N GLU A 12 25.23 -37.79 -9.44
CA GLU A 12 24.44 -37.08 -8.42
C GLU A 12 23.01 -36.90 -8.94
N LYS A 13 22.09 -37.70 -8.41
CA LYS A 13 20.68 -37.61 -8.74
C LYS A 13 20.17 -36.32 -8.12
N LYS A 14 20.11 -35.27 -8.95
CA LYS A 14 19.58 -33.96 -8.59
C LYS A 14 18.21 -34.13 -7.90
N TYR A 15 18.04 -33.50 -6.75
CA TYR A 15 16.82 -33.58 -5.95
C TYR A 15 15.57 -33.21 -6.77
N ASN A 16 14.57 -34.08 -6.79
CA ASN A 16 13.32 -33.86 -7.52
C ASN A 16 12.19 -33.43 -6.57
N ALA A 17 11.92 -32.13 -6.54
CA ALA A 17 10.83 -31.56 -5.74
C ALA A 17 9.43 -31.76 -6.37
N LYS A 18 9.32 -32.08 -7.67
CA LYS A 18 8.04 -32.06 -8.39
C LYS A 18 7.11 -33.23 -8.05
N GLU A 19 7.65 -34.30 -7.50
CA GLU A 19 6.92 -35.52 -7.15
C GLU A 19 6.69 -35.67 -5.64
N LYS A 20 7.07 -34.66 -4.86
CA LYS A 20 6.99 -34.67 -3.40
C LYS A 20 5.88 -33.75 -2.89
N TYR A 21 5.31 -34.13 -1.75
CA TYR A 21 4.48 -33.23 -0.95
C TYR A 21 5.34 -32.14 -0.31
N LEU A 22 4.72 -31.03 0.07
CA LEU A 22 5.46 -29.90 0.61
C LEU A 22 6.06 -30.22 1.99
N TYR A 23 5.40 -31.03 2.81
CA TYR A 23 5.95 -31.49 4.09
C TYR A 23 7.23 -32.31 3.89
N GLU A 24 7.27 -33.23 2.93
CA GLU A 24 8.46 -34.05 2.63
C GLU A 24 9.65 -33.18 2.23
N ILE A 25 9.41 -32.13 1.43
CA ILE A 25 10.46 -31.18 1.02
C ILE A 25 11.03 -30.44 2.24
N LEU A 26 10.18 -30.05 3.19
CA LEU A 26 10.63 -29.35 4.40
C LEU A 26 11.34 -30.28 5.38
N GLU A 27 10.86 -31.51 5.54
CA GLU A 27 11.54 -32.53 6.35
C GLU A 27 12.92 -32.84 5.77
N ASP A 28 13.01 -33.12 4.47
CA ASP A 28 14.28 -33.34 3.79
C ASP A 28 15.22 -32.14 4.00
N TYR A 29 14.72 -30.91 3.88
CA TYR A 29 15.52 -29.71 4.12
C TYR A 29 16.02 -29.59 5.57
N GLN A 30 15.23 -30.03 6.55
CA GLN A 30 15.62 -29.98 7.96
C GLN A 30 16.72 -30.99 8.30
N PHE A 31 16.62 -32.22 7.76
CA PHE A 31 17.45 -33.36 8.13
C PHE A 31 18.60 -33.68 7.16
N SER A 32 18.59 -33.13 5.95
CA SER A 32 19.66 -33.33 4.96
C SER A 32 20.82 -32.35 5.13
N ASP A 33 22.03 -32.80 4.77
CA ASP A 33 23.20 -31.94 4.61
C ASP A 33 23.16 -31.17 3.28
N HIS A 34 22.35 -31.60 2.31
CA HIS A 34 22.22 -30.99 0.97
C HIS A 34 21.08 -29.95 0.90
N LYS A 35 21.01 -29.05 1.90
CA LYS A 35 19.91 -28.08 2.06
C LYS A 35 19.76 -27.13 0.86
N GLU A 36 20.88 -26.65 0.33
CA GLU A 36 20.91 -25.71 -0.79
C GLU A 36 20.27 -26.33 -2.03
N GLU A 37 20.58 -27.58 -2.34
CA GLU A 37 20.04 -28.29 -3.49
C GLU A 37 18.52 -28.49 -3.39
N ILE A 38 18.03 -28.89 -2.21
CA ILE A 38 16.60 -29.07 -1.94
C ILE A 38 15.86 -27.74 -2.11
N PHE A 39 16.42 -26.67 -1.54
CA PHE A 39 15.85 -25.33 -1.64
C PHE A 39 15.84 -24.82 -3.08
N GLU A 40 16.92 -25.01 -3.84
CA GLU A 40 16.98 -24.66 -5.26
C GLU A 40 15.92 -25.42 -6.07
N ALA A 41 15.75 -26.72 -5.84
CA ALA A 41 14.73 -27.51 -6.51
C ALA A 41 13.32 -26.98 -6.22
N PHE A 42 13.02 -26.64 -4.97
CA PHE A 42 11.76 -26.02 -4.58
C PHE A 42 11.55 -24.66 -5.26
N ILE A 43 12.56 -23.77 -5.21
CA ILE A 43 12.48 -22.43 -5.81
C ILE A 43 12.29 -22.52 -7.34
N ASN A 44 13.00 -23.42 -8.01
CA ASN A 44 12.84 -23.66 -9.44
C ASN A 44 11.41 -24.12 -9.77
N SER A 45 10.82 -25.00 -8.95
CA SER A 45 9.41 -25.41 -9.14
C SER A 45 8.44 -24.22 -9.11
N LEU A 46 8.66 -23.24 -8.23
CA LEU A 46 7.82 -22.05 -8.14
C LEU A 46 7.98 -21.12 -9.35
N TRP A 47 9.20 -20.95 -9.87
CA TRP A 47 9.44 -20.04 -10.98
C TRP A 47 9.07 -20.64 -12.34
N GLU A 48 9.26 -21.94 -12.52
CA GLU A 48 8.82 -22.70 -13.71
C GLU A 48 7.30 -22.88 -13.77
N CYS A 49 6.62 -22.71 -12.64
CA CYS A 49 5.16 -22.84 -12.53
C CYS A 49 4.43 -22.02 -13.61
N PRO A 50 3.48 -22.62 -14.36
CA PRO A 50 2.73 -21.95 -15.42
C PRO A 50 1.78 -20.86 -14.90
N ASN A 51 1.49 -20.84 -13.58
CA ASN A 51 0.69 -19.79 -12.94
C ASN A 51 1.47 -18.47 -12.86
N LYS A 52 1.61 -17.84 -14.01
CA LYS A 52 2.23 -16.53 -14.17
C LYS A 52 1.27 -15.44 -13.75
N ARG A 53 1.86 -14.34 -13.29
CA ARG A 53 1.13 -13.12 -12.98
C ARG A 53 0.34 -12.63 -14.20
N LEU A 54 -0.94 -12.35 -14.00
CA LEU A 54 -1.83 -11.81 -15.05
C LEU A 54 -2.55 -10.54 -14.56
N THR A 55 -2.39 -9.45 -15.31
CA THR A 55 -3.18 -8.22 -15.15
C THR A 55 -4.32 -8.21 -16.16
N ILE A 56 -5.50 -7.75 -15.73
CA ILE A 56 -6.72 -7.72 -16.54
C ILE A 56 -7.44 -6.40 -16.35
N THR A 57 -8.11 -5.92 -17.38
CA THR A 57 -9.04 -4.79 -17.27
C THR A 57 -10.42 -5.32 -16.92
N LYS A 58 -10.94 -4.92 -15.77
CA LYS A 58 -12.32 -5.19 -15.35
C LYS A 58 -13.17 -3.94 -15.57
N TYR A 59 -14.48 -4.11 -15.57
CA TYR A 59 -15.42 -3.02 -15.80
C TYR A 59 -16.50 -3.01 -14.73
N ILE A 60 -16.79 -1.83 -14.19
CA ILE A 60 -18.02 -1.61 -13.42
C ILE A 60 -19.11 -1.32 -14.43
N LYS A 61 -20.02 -2.29 -14.59
CA LYS A 61 -21.10 -2.21 -15.58
C LYS A 61 -22.48 -2.02 -14.94
N PHE A 62 -23.31 -1.21 -15.58
CA PHE A 62 -24.76 -1.14 -15.38
C PHE A 62 -25.43 -0.63 -16.66
N ARG A 63 -26.74 -0.84 -16.80
CA ARG A 63 -27.50 -0.47 -18.00
C ARG A 63 -28.59 0.53 -17.64
N VAL A 64 -28.61 1.68 -18.33
CA VAL A 64 -29.68 2.67 -18.22
C VAL A 64 -30.89 2.18 -19.02
N LEU A 65 -32.09 2.25 -18.43
CA LEU A 65 -33.32 1.83 -19.09
C LEU A 65 -33.62 2.75 -20.29
N PRO A 66 -34.14 2.22 -21.42
CA PRO A 66 -34.47 3.02 -22.60
C PRO A 66 -35.45 4.16 -22.31
N GLU A 67 -36.41 3.95 -21.41
CA GLU A 67 -37.41 4.94 -20.98
C GLU A 67 -36.77 6.13 -20.24
N LEU A 68 -35.68 5.87 -19.52
CA LEU A 68 -34.96 6.86 -18.73
C LEU A 68 -33.82 7.52 -19.52
N SER A 69 -33.44 6.96 -20.67
CA SER A 69 -32.40 7.47 -21.56
C SER A 69 -32.61 8.91 -22.05
N PRO A 70 -33.84 9.36 -22.38
CA PRO A 70 -33.99 10.65 -23.07
C PRO A 70 -33.78 11.86 -22.15
N CYS A 71 -33.99 11.70 -20.84
CA CYS A 71 -33.86 12.79 -19.88
C CYS A 71 -32.38 13.09 -19.56
N ASP A 72 -32.11 14.32 -19.13
CA ASP A 72 -30.74 14.81 -18.88
C ASP A 72 -29.98 13.94 -17.87
N THR A 73 -30.64 13.55 -16.79
CA THR A 73 -30.12 12.61 -15.78
C THR A 73 -29.75 11.26 -16.39
N GLY A 74 -30.61 10.72 -17.27
CA GLY A 74 -30.37 9.47 -17.96
C GLY A 74 -29.13 9.52 -18.83
N ARG A 75 -28.97 10.59 -19.61
CA ARG A 75 -27.80 10.84 -20.47
C ARG A 75 -26.50 10.89 -19.66
N ILE A 76 -26.51 11.53 -18.50
CA ILE A 76 -25.34 11.55 -17.61
C ILE A 76 -24.94 10.13 -17.22
N PHE A 77 -25.89 9.30 -16.77
CA PHE A 77 -25.59 7.91 -16.41
C PHE A 77 -25.13 7.05 -17.59
N GLN A 78 -25.54 7.36 -18.83
CA GLN A 78 -25.08 6.66 -20.02
C GLN A 78 -23.58 6.77 -20.23
N ASN A 79 -22.99 7.93 -19.94
CA ASN A 79 -21.56 8.16 -20.04
C ASN A 79 -20.73 7.25 -19.11
N TYR A 80 -21.35 6.71 -18.05
CA TYR A 80 -20.68 5.92 -17.02
C TYR A 80 -21.12 4.45 -16.96
N GLN A 81 -21.84 3.93 -17.96
CA GLN A 81 -22.35 2.56 -17.96
C GLN A 81 -21.26 1.48 -17.90
N SER A 82 -20.03 1.80 -18.30
CA SER A 82 -18.92 0.85 -18.32
C SER A 82 -17.61 1.55 -17.95
N ILE A 83 -17.28 1.56 -16.66
CA ILE A 83 -16.07 2.20 -16.15
C ILE A 83 -14.93 1.18 -16.08
N PRO A 84 -13.85 1.32 -16.88
CA PRO A 84 -12.72 0.42 -16.84
C PRO A 84 -11.87 0.65 -15.59
N TYR A 85 -11.31 -0.43 -15.04
CA TYR A 85 -10.28 -0.36 -14.02
C TYR A 85 -9.31 -1.53 -14.13
N ARG A 86 -8.05 -1.29 -13.80
CA ARG A 86 -7.01 -2.32 -13.80
C ARG A 86 -7.13 -3.21 -12.56
N SER A 87 -7.07 -4.51 -12.79
CA SER A 87 -7.14 -5.56 -11.78
C SER A 87 -6.12 -6.64 -12.13
N TYR A 88 -6.03 -7.67 -11.30
CA TYR A 88 -5.15 -8.80 -11.51
C TYR A 88 -5.89 -10.10 -11.14
N ARG A 89 -5.41 -11.22 -11.69
CA ARG A 89 -5.86 -12.55 -11.26
C ARG A 89 -5.34 -12.79 -9.85
N ASN A 90 -6.24 -12.78 -8.88
CA ASN A 90 -5.92 -12.87 -7.46
C ASN A 90 -6.11 -14.28 -6.87
N SER A 91 -6.65 -15.20 -7.65
CA SER A 91 -6.93 -16.59 -7.27
C SER A 91 -6.58 -17.54 -8.40
N THR A 92 -6.30 -18.79 -8.04
CA THR A 92 -6.13 -19.92 -8.95
C THR A 92 -7.18 -20.99 -8.65
N THR A 93 -7.52 -21.81 -9.65
CA THR A 93 -8.37 -23.00 -9.48
C THR A 93 -7.56 -24.23 -9.06
N GLU A 94 -6.25 -24.20 -9.31
CA GLU A 94 -5.32 -25.25 -8.94
C GLU A 94 -5.17 -25.35 -7.42
N LYS A 95 -5.04 -26.59 -6.93
CA LYS A 95 -4.94 -26.89 -5.49
C LYS A 95 -3.56 -27.33 -5.03
N ASN A 96 -2.63 -27.57 -5.96
CA ASN A 96 -1.28 -27.97 -5.60
C ASN A 96 -0.53 -26.81 -4.91
N TYR A 97 0.42 -27.14 -4.04
CA TYR A 97 1.11 -26.15 -3.21
C TYR A 97 1.90 -25.13 -4.05
N VAL A 98 2.49 -25.57 -5.18
CA VAL A 98 3.30 -24.72 -6.07
C VAL A 98 2.42 -23.59 -6.59
N ASP A 99 1.26 -23.91 -7.14
CA ASP A 99 0.30 -22.94 -7.66
C ASP A 99 -0.21 -21.97 -6.60
N LEU A 100 -0.48 -22.45 -5.39
CA LEU A 100 -1.00 -21.64 -4.29
C LEU A 100 0.05 -20.65 -3.75
N ILE A 101 1.28 -21.11 -3.51
CA ILE A 101 2.40 -20.25 -3.10
C ILE A 101 2.76 -19.28 -4.22
N ARG A 102 2.78 -19.75 -5.47
CA ARG A 102 3.01 -18.91 -6.66
C ARG A 102 1.95 -17.81 -6.79
N GLN A 103 0.68 -18.14 -6.59
CA GLN A 103 -0.42 -17.17 -6.60
C GLN A 103 -0.23 -16.12 -5.49
N LYS A 104 0.20 -16.53 -4.30
CA LYS A 104 0.51 -15.60 -3.20
C LYS A 104 1.62 -14.62 -3.58
N ILE A 105 2.71 -15.11 -4.17
CA ILE A 105 3.83 -14.29 -4.66
C ILE A 105 3.33 -13.29 -5.72
N ASN A 106 2.57 -13.75 -6.71
CA ASN A 106 1.98 -12.89 -7.75
C ASN A 106 1.05 -11.80 -7.17
N ASN A 107 0.27 -12.14 -6.15
CA ASN A 107 -0.60 -11.20 -5.45
C ASN A 107 0.22 -10.13 -4.70
N LEU A 108 1.26 -10.54 -3.98
CA LEU A 108 2.15 -9.62 -3.27
C LEU A 108 2.79 -8.62 -4.23
N TYR A 109 3.33 -9.07 -5.36
CA TYR A 109 3.89 -8.19 -6.37
C TYR A 109 2.85 -7.20 -6.91
N SER A 110 1.67 -7.71 -7.29
CA SER A 110 0.59 -6.88 -7.84
C SER A 110 0.11 -5.81 -6.87
N ILE A 111 0.05 -6.13 -5.58
CA ILE A 111 -0.41 -5.18 -4.56
C ILE A 111 0.69 -4.18 -4.20
N ARG A 112 1.96 -4.62 -4.11
CA ARG A 112 3.04 -3.82 -3.50
C ARG A 112 3.96 -3.13 -4.50
N CYS A 113 4.11 -3.66 -5.71
CA CYS A 113 5.08 -3.20 -6.69
C CYS A 113 4.42 -2.61 -7.95
N ASP A 114 3.31 -3.20 -8.44
CA ASP A 114 2.69 -2.74 -9.68
C ASP A 114 1.97 -1.38 -9.50
N PRO A 115 2.39 -0.31 -10.20
CA PRO A 115 1.79 1.03 -10.12
C PRO A 115 0.41 1.14 -10.78
N ASP A 116 0.07 0.26 -11.72
CA ASP A 116 -1.20 0.29 -12.43
C ASP A 116 -2.34 -0.32 -11.60
N ILE A 117 -1.99 -1.10 -10.57
CA ILE A 117 -2.96 -1.78 -9.71
C ILE A 117 -3.26 -0.95 -8.46
N CYS A 118 -4.50 -0.45 -8.37
CA CYS A 118 -5.03 0.18 -7.15
C CYS A 118 -6.05 -0.75 -6.46
N THR A 119 -5.76 -1.13 -5.21
CA THR A 119 -6.63 -2.00 -4.40
C THR A 119 -7.31 -1.25 -3.25
N GLU A 120 -7.28 0.08 -3.27
CA GLU A 120 -7.83 0.89 -2.19
C GLU A 120 -9.35 0.84 -2.20
N LYS A 121 -9.96 0.64 -1.03
CA LYS A 121 -11.42 0.51 -0.90
C LYS A 121 -12.14 1.78 -1.33
N GLU A 122 -11.59 2.93 -0.96
CA GLU A 122 -12.13 4.25 -1.29
C GLU A 122 -12.15 4.49 -2.81
N TYR A 123 -11.04 4.22 -3.50
CA TYR A 123 -10.98 4.22 -4.97
C TYR A 123 -12.10 3.37 -5.59
N MET A 124 -12.26 2.13 -5.13
CA MET A 124 -13.31 1.25 -5.65
C MET A 124 -14.73 1.74 -5.33
N ASN A 125 -14.93 2.45 -4.22
CA ASN A 125 -16.22 3.03 -3.87
C ASN A 125 -16.55 4.23 -4.77
N LEU A 126 -15.58 5.12 -5.02
CA LEU A 126 -15.75 6.27 -5.91
C LEU A 126 -16.09 5.84 -7.34
N LEU A 127 -15.41 4.83 -7.88
CA LEU A 127 -15.74 4.31 -9.21
C LEU A 127 -17.14 3.67 -9.28
N LYS A 128 -17.67 3.17 -8.15
CA LYS A 128 -19.02 2.61 -8.07
C LYS A 128 -20.10 3.68 -7.88
N THR A 129 -19.73 4.93 -7.63
CA THR A 129 -20.67 6.03 -7.37
C THR A 129 -21.74 6.17 -8.47
N PRO A 130 -21.43 6.20 -9.78
CA PRO A 130 -22.45 6.34 -10.81
C PRO A 130 -23.46 5.20 -10.80
N LYS A 131 -22.97 3.96 -10.66
CA LYS A 131 -23.81 2.76 -10.56
C LYS A 131 -24.73 2.84 -9.34
N ARG A 132 -24.20 3.24 -8.18
CA ARG A 132 -24.98 3.39 -6.95
C ARG A 132 -26.08 4.44 -7.12
N LEU A 133 -25.72 5.65 -7.56
CA LEU A 133 -26.65 6.77 -7.76
C LEU A 133 -27.75 6.42 -8.76
N TYR A 134 -27.41 5.72 -9.86
CA TYR A 134 -28.39 5.26 -10.83
C TYR A 134 -29.45 4.35 -10.19
N TYR A 135 -29.05 3.40 -9.33
CA TYR A 135 -30.02 2.51 -8.67
C TYR A 135 -30.84 3.21 -7.59
N LEU A 136 -30.33 4.26 -6.93
CA LEU A 136 -31.10 5.09 -6.01
C LEU A 136 -32.14 5.91 -6.76
N TRP A 137 -31.73 6.58 -7.83
CA TRP A 137 -32.63 7.30 -8.72
C TRP A 137 -33.75 6.40 -9.28
N ARG A 138 -33.39 5.18 -9.72
CA ARG A 138 -34.36 4.19 -10.21
C ARG A 138 -35.41 3.80 -9.16
N LYS A 139 -35.07 3.86 -7.86
CA LYS A 139 -36.00 3.57 -6.77
C LYS A 139 -36.93 4.74 -6.44
N GLY A 140 -36.80 5.87 -7.12
CA GLY A 140 -37.56 7.09 -6.85
C GLY A 140 -37.00 7.92 -5.71
N GLU A 141 -35.73 7.70 -5.31
CA GLU A 141 -35.07 8.58 -4.36
C GLU A 141 -34.75 9.93 -5.02
N GLU A 142 -34.93 11.01 -4.25
CA GLU A 142 -34.54 12.35 -4.69
C GLU A 142 -33.03 12.38 -4.97
N ILE A 143 -32.69 12.79 -6.18
CA ILE A 143 -31.31 13.00 -6.60
C ILE A 143 -31.11 14.49 -6.93
N PRO A 144 -29.85 14.95 -6.87
CA PRO A 144 -29.52 16.31 -7.29
C PRO A 144 -29.96 16.60 -8.72
N SER A 145 -30.05 17.88 -9.07
CA SER A 145 -30.29 18.31 -10.44
C SER A 145 -29.25 17.72 -11.40
N ALA A 146 -29.56 17.66 -12.70
CA ALA A 146 -28.64 17.08 -13.69
C ALA A 146 -27.24 17.71 -13.64
N ASN A 147 -27.15 19.03 -13.45
CA ASN A 147 -25.87 19.73 -13.35
C ASN A 147 -25.09 19.31 -12.09
N GLU A 148 -25.73 19.34 -10.92
CA GLU A 148 -25.11 18.92 -9.65
C GLU A 148 -24.70 17.44 -9.67
N LEU A 149 -25.51 16.58 -10.30
CA LEU A 149 -25.19 15.16 -10.48
C LEU A 149 -23.94 14.98 -11.35
N SER A 150 -23.86 15.71 -12.46
CA SER A 150 -22.71 15.67 -13.36
C SER A 150 -21.44 16.16 -12.67
N GLU A 151 -21.52 17.26 -11.92
CA GLU A 151 -20.42 17.80 -11.13
C GLU A 151 -19.98 16.81 -10.04
N HIS A 152 -20.94 16.23 -9.31
CA HIS A 152 -20.65 15.26 -8.25
C HIS A 152 -19.96 14.01 -8.79
N ILE A 153 -20.46 13.42 -9.88
CA ILE A 153 -19.83 12.24 -10.50
C ILE A 153 -18.43 12.61 -11.00
N SER A 154 -18.27 13.76 -11.66
CA SER A 154 -16.97 14.21 -12.18
C SER A 154 -15.95 14.37 -11.04
N HIS A 155 -16.34 15.03 -9.95
CA HIS A 155 -15.53 15.16 -8.75
C HIS A 155 -15.12 13.78 -8.18
N CYS A 156 -16.06 12.83 -8.05
CA CYS A 156 -15.72 11.47 -7.60
C CYS A 156 -14.71 10.77 -8.53
N MET A 157 -14.79 10.98 -9.85
CA MET A 157 -13.84 10.39 -10.80
C MET A 157 -12.46 11.04 -10.70
N GLU A 158 -12.40 12.35 -10.50
CA GLU A 158 -11.15 13.09 -10.27
C GLU A 158 -10.48 12.66 -8.95
N GLU A 159 -11.25 12.50 -7.88
CA GLU A 159 -10.77 11.97 -6.60
C GLU A 159 -10.26 10.53 -6.75
N ALA A 160 -10.98 9.67 -7.47
CA ALA A 160 -10.55 8.31 -7.73
C ALA A 160 -9.20 8.28 -8.47
N GLU A 161 -9.01 9.17 -9.44
CA GLU A 161 -7.76 9.31 -10.17
C GLU A 161 -6.64 9.86 -9.28
N CYS A 162 -6.93 10.79 -8.37
CA CYS A 162 -5.99 11.26 -7.36
C CYS A 162 -5.51 10.13 -6.44
N ILE A 163 -6.44 9.30 -5.95
CA ILE A 163 -6.12 8.12 -5.13
C ILE A 163 -5.26 7.14 -5.93
N ARG A 164 -5.62 6.85 -7.19
CA ARG A 164 -4.85 5.97 -8.05
C ARG A 164 -3.41 6.46 -8.24
N LYS A 165 -3.23 7.74 -8.56
CA LYS A 165 -1.91 8.39 -8.70
C LYS A 165 -1.10 8.32 -7.41
N LEU A 166 -1.73 8.55 -6.26
CA LEU A 166 -1.07 8.44 -4.96
C LEU A 166 -0.65 7.00 -4.69
N SER A 167 -1.56 6.05 -4.91
CA SER A 167 -1.33 4.61 -4.73
C SER A 167 -0.15 4.12 -5.57
N ALA A 168 -0.05 4.56 -6.83
CA ALA A 168 1.06 4.26 -7.74
C ALA A 168 2.41 4.78 -7.21
N LYS A 169 2.47 6.04 -6.73
CA LYS A 169 3.67 6.61 -6.09
C LYS A 169 4.09 5.87 -4.81
N SER A 170 3.13 5.18 -4.20
CA SER A 170 3.24 4.50 -2.92
C SER A 170 3.78 3.07 -3.02
N LYS A 171 3.95 2.57 -4.25
CA LYS A 171 4.47 1.22 -4.55
C LYS A 171 5.99 1.17 -4.40
N LEU A 172 6.49 -0.04 -4.19
CA LEU A 172 7.92 -0.33 -4.25
C LEU A 172 8.41 -0.25 -5.69
N LYS A 173 9.56 0.37 -5.88
CA LYS A 173 10.24 0.42 -7.18
C LYS A 173 11.22 -0.74 -7.25
N LEU A 174 10.69 -1.93 -7.53
CA LEU A 174 11.46 -3.15 -7.74
C LEU A 174 11.16 -3.70 -9.13
N SER A 175 12.22 -4.03 -9.87
CA SER A 175 12.12 -4.86 -11.07
C SER A 175 11.61 -6.25 -10.70
N TRP A 176 11.20 -7.02 -11.71
CA TRP A 176 10.76 -8.40 -11.47
C TRP A 176 11.91 -9.28 -10.94
N SER A 177 13.14 -9.13 -11.45
CA SER A 177 14.32 -9.88 -10.99
C SER A 177 14.64 -9.59 -9.53
N GLU A 178 14.74 -8.32 -9.14
CA GLU A 178 15.00 -7.91 -7.75
C GLU A 178 13.91 -8.43 -6.80
N TYR A 179 12.66 -8.48 -7.27
CA TYR A 179 11.58 -9.05 -6.49
C TYR A 179 11.70 -10.58 -6.34
N GLN A 180 12.13 -11.30 -7.38
CA GLN A 180 12.36 -12.73 -7.29
C GLN A 180 13.46 -13.06 -6.28
N GLU A 181 14.59 -12.35 -6.33
CA GLU A 181 15.69 -12.47 -5.37
C GLU A 181 15.22 -12.21 -3.93
N LEU A 182 14.46 -11.12 -3.73
CA LEU A 182 13.89 -10.79 -2.43
C LEU A 182 12.97 -11.90 -1.88
N ILE A 183 12.14 -12.48 -2.74
CA ILE A 183 11.23 -13.56 -2.33
C ILE A 183 12.01 -14.84 -2.03
N SER A 184 13.04 -15.17 -2.82
CA SER A 184 13.94 -16.30 -2.53
C SER A 184 14.60 -16.13 -1.16
N GLU A 185 15.11 -14.95 -0.82
CA GLU A 185 15.66 -14.69 0.52
C GLU A 185 14.62 -14.88 1.65
N PHE A 186 13.38 -14.46 1.42
CA PHE A 186 12.31 -14.66 2.40
C PHE A 186 11.98 -16.14 2.55
N LEU A 187 11.89 -16.90 1.46
CA LEU A 187 11.58 -18.32 1.48
C LEU A 187 12.70 -19.13 2.15
N CYS A 188 13.97 -18.79 1.90
CA CYS A 188 15.12 -19.38 2.58
C CYS A 188 15.00 -19.21 4.11
N LYS A 189 14.76 -17.97 4.57
CA LYS A 189 14.51 -17.70 5.99
C LYS A 189 13.29 -18.44 6.54
N ILE A 190 12.26 -18.65 5.73
CA ILE A 190 11.06 -19.40 6.13
C ILE A 190 11.40 -20.88 6.33
N PHE A 191 12.20 -21.48 5.44
CA PHE A 191 12.68 -22.85 5.54
C PHE A 191 13.56 -23.04 6.79
N ASP A 192 14.51 -22.14 7.02
CA ASP A 192 15.41 -22.18 8.18
C ASP A 192 14.69 -22.07 9.53
N ASN A 193 13.54 -21.38 9.55
CA ASN A 193 12.77 -21.14 10.77
C ASN A 193 11.47 -21.94 10.81
N TYR A 194 11.29 -22.90 9.90
CA TYR A 194 10.07 -23.70 9.82
C TYR A 194 9.86 -24.48 11.12
N ILE A 195 8.62 -24.46 11.61
CA ILE A 195 8.19 -25.20 12.80
C ILE A 195 7.15 -26.21 12.33
N PRO A 196 7.44 -27.52 12.44
CA PRO A 196 6.49 -28.58 12.10
C PRO A 196 5.17 -28.44 12.86
N LEU A 197 4.09 -28.97 12.28
CA LEU A 197 2.74 -28.88 12.84
C LEU A 197 2.71 -29.43 14.28
N GLU A 198 3.31 -30.59 14.53
CA GLU A 198 3.36 -31.21 15.86
C GLU A 198 4.03 -30.33 16.93
N ALA A 199 5.09 -29.60 16.55
CA ALA A 199 5.81 -28.70 17.44
C ALA A 199 5.04 -27.37 17.66
N PHE A 200 4.15 -27.02 16.72
CA PHE A 200 3.26 -25.87 16.81
C PHE A 200 2.07 -26.16 17.74
N GLU A 201 1.41 -27.31 17.60
CA GLU A 201 0.28 -27.74 18.42
C GLU A 201 0.64 -27.89 19.90
N LYS A 202 1.85 -28.37 20.22
CA LYS A 202 2.34 -28.42 21.62
C LYS A 202 2.49 -27.03 22.27
N LYS A 203 2.52 -25.94 21.49
CA LYS A 203 2.62 -24.56 21.99
C LYS A 203 1.27 -23.84 22.10
N GLU A 204 0.26 -24.27 21.35
CA GLU A 204 -1.09 -23.72 21.34
C GLU A 204 -2.08 -24.90 21.43
N GLU A 205 -2.66 -25.19 22.61
CA GLU A 205 -3.63 -26.29 22.77
C GLU A 205 -4.83 -26.13 21.82
N LEU A 206 -4.84 -26.89 20.72
CA LEU A 206 -5.99 -27.10 19.85
C LEU A 206 -5.91 -28.50 19.22
N TYR A 207 -6.93 -29.32 19.48
CA TYR A 207 -7.16 -30.65 18.90
C TYR A 207 -7.49 -30.55 17.42
N LEU A 208 -6.82 -31.31 16.52
CA LEU A 208 -7.35 -31.59 15.19
C LEU A 208 -7.01 -33.00 14.68
N ASP A 209 -8.02 -33.55 14.01
CA ASP A 209 -8.16 -34.87 13.39
C ASP A 209 -7.16 -35.06 12.24
N VAL A 210 -6.50 -36.22 12.17
CA VAL A 210 -5.28 -36.42 11.38
C VAL A 210 -5.60 -36.80 9.93
N ASP A 211 -5.20 -35.95 8.99
CA ASP A 211 -5.29 -36.21 7.55
C ASP A 211 -4.06 -35.59 6.86
N ILE A 212 -3.37 -36.34 5.98
CA ILE A 212 -2.10 -35.94 5.32
C ILE A 212 -2.23 -34.61 4.54
N TRP A 213 -3.44 -34.28 4.09
CA TRP A 213 -3.77 -33.00 3.45
C TRP A 213 -3.74 -31.79 4.39
N LEU A 214 -3.81 -31.99 5.71
CA LEU A 214 -3.72 -30.90 6.69
C LEU A 214 -2.32 -30.33 6.80
N GLU A 215 -1.28 -31.16 6.67
CA GLU A 215 0.09 -30.72 6.90
C GLU A 215 0.57 -29.78 5.79
N ASP A 216 0.37 -30.15 4.52
CA ASP A 216 0.66 -29.26 3.38
C ASP A 216 -0.17 -27.97 3.46
N HIS A 217 -1.44 -28.03 3.83
CA HIS A 217 -2.26 -26.83 4.02
C HIS A 217 -1.74 -25.94 5.17
N PHE A 218 -1.30 -26.54 6.27
CA PHE A 218 -0.67 -25.82 7.38
C PHE A 218 0.61 -25.13 6.89
N ILE A 219 1.47 -25.83 6.17
CA ILE A 219 2.72 -25.28 5.65
C ILE A 219 2.45 -24.15 4.66
N ILE A 220 1.53 -24.33 3.71
CA ILE A 220 1.15 -23.28 2.76
C ILE A 220 0.69 -22.03 3.51
N ARG A 221 -0.14 -22.19 4.55
CA ARG A 221 -0.60 -21.09 5.40
C ARG A 221 0.56 -20.45 6.16
N TYR A 222 1.47 -21.25 6.70
CA TYR A 222 2.68 -20.81 7.39
C TYR A 222 3.54 -19.93 6.46
N ILE A 223 3.90 -20.45 5.28
CA ILE A 223 4.67 -19.74 4.25
C ILE A 223 3.95 -18.44 3.85
N CYS A 224 2.66 -18.50 3.53
CA CYS A 224 1.89 -17.32 3.12
C CYS A 224 1.87 -16.21 4.18
N LYS A 225 1.68 -16.58 5.45
CA LYS A 225 1.66 -15.63 6.58
C LYS A 225 3.05 -15.05 6.82
N SER A 226 4.09 -15.87 6.73
CA SER A 226 5.48 -15.43 6.87
C SER A 226 5.87 -14.47 5.75
N LEU A 227 5.52 -14.76 4.49
CA LEU A 227 5.74 -13.86 3.35
C LEU A 227 5.07 -12.49 3.56
N ASP A 228 3.83 -12.43 4.07
CA ASP A 228 3.19 -11.16 4.41
C ASP A 228 3.97 -10.38 5.47
N GLY A 229 4.47 -11.09 6.50
CA GLY A 229 5.28 -10.53 7.57
C GLY A 229 6.60 -9.96 7.06
N TYR A 230 7.38 -10.76 6.32
CA TYR A 230 8.65 -10.34 5.73
C TYR A 230 8.46 -9.16 4.77
N MET A 231 7.46 -9.22 3.89
CA MET A 231 7.17 -8.14 2.95
C MET A 231 6.76 -6.85 3.67
N SER A 232 5.93 -6.94 4.72
CA SER A 232 5.54 -5.78 5.53
C SER A 232 6.74 -5.16 6.25
N ASN A 233 7.67 -5.98 6.72
CA ASN A 233 8.90 -5.51 7.35
C ASN A 233 9.86 -4.89 6.35
N TYR A 234 10.00 -5.47 5.16
CA TYR A 234 10.77 -4.92 4.07
C TYR A 234 10.27 -3.54 3.66
N ILE A 235 8.95 -3.37 3.49
CA ILE A 235 8.35 -2.06 3.16
C ILE A 235 8.69 -1.02 4.23
N LYS A 236 8.62 -1.36 5.52
CA LYS A 236 9.00 -0.43 6.60
C LYS A 236 10.48 -0.03 6.49
N ASN A 237 11.35 -1.01 6.26
CA ASN A 237 12.79 -0.77 6.09
C ASN A 237 13.09 0.09 4.85
N TYR A 238 12.44 -0.19 3.72
CA TYR A 238 12.56 0.57 2.47
C TYR A 238 12.28 2.06 2.66
N TYR A 239 11.30 2.41 3.51
CA TYR A 239 10.99 3.81 3.86
C TYR A 239 11.70 4.32 5.12
N GLY A 240 12.67 3.59 5.67
CA GLY A 240 13.47 3.99 6.84
C GLY A 240 12.67 4.05 8.15
N ILE A 241 11.62 3.24 8.29
CA ILE A 241 10.77 3.20 9.48
C ILE A 241 11.30 2.15 10.46
N ARG A 242 11.65 2.61 11.67
CA ARG A 242 12.05 1.72 12.77
C ARG A 242 10.86 0.89 13.27
N ARG A 243 11.14 -0.34 13.66
CA ARG A 243 10.17 -1.26 14.28
C ARG A 243 9.81 -0.74 15.68
N GLY A 244 8.54 -0.81 16.04
CA GLY A 244 8.06 -0.42 17.36
C GLY A 244 6.62 -0.88 17.59
N ARG A 245 6.25 -1.12 18.85
CA ARG A 245 4.86 -1.38 19.23
C ARG A 245 4.08 -0.06 19.21
N ASN A 246 2.80 -0.12 18.81
CA ASN A 246 1.85 1.01 18.83
C ASN A 246 2.29 2.26 18.04
N VAL A 247 3.07 2.07 16.98
CA VAL A 247 3.46 3.17 16.10
C VAL A 247 2.36 3.47 15.07
N LYS A 248 1.93 4.74 15.02
CA LYS A 248 1.01 5.21 13.99
C LYS A 248 1.80 5.53 12.72
N ILE A 249 1.56 4.77 11.66
CA ILE A 249 2.20 4.98 10.35
C ILE A 249 1.21 5.72 9.44
N GLN A 250 1.69 6.74 8.74
CA GLN A 250 0.92 7.43 7.71
C GLN A 250 1.71 7.56 6.40
N ARG A 251 1.00 7.93 5.33
CA ARG A 251 1.57 8.17 4.00
C ARG A 251 1.69 9.67 3.71
N CYS A 252 2.81 10.05 3.14
CA CYS A 252 3.03 11.37 2.59
C CYS A 252 2.36 11.48 1.22
N SER A 253 2.09 12.71 0.76
CA SER A 253 1.60 12.99 -0.61
C SER A 253 2.52 12.50 -1.73
N CYS A 254 3.78 12.19 -1.43
CA CYS A 254 4.72 11.57 -2.36
C CYS A 254 4.62 10.04 -2.42
N GLY A 255 3.74 9.41 -1.61
CA GLY A 255 3.60 7.96 -1.48
C GLY A 255 4.46 7.33 -0.37
N GLY A 256 5.50 8.03 0.09
CA GLY A 256 6.42 7.53 1.13
C GLY A 256 5.79 7.40 2.52
N LEU A 257 6.19 6.38 3.27
CA LEU A 257 5.70 6.16 4.63
C LEU A 257 6.44 7.02 5.67
N PHE A 258 5.77 7.34 6.76
CA PHE A 258 6.38 8.00 7.91
C PHE A 258 5.68 7.68 9.23
N LEU A 259 6.44 7.84 10.32
CA LEU A 259 5.92 7.71 11.68
C LEU A 259 5.28 9.01 12.15
N GLN A 260 4.02 8.92 12.59
CA GLN A 260 3.35 10.02 13.28
C GLN A 260 4.02 10.30 14.62
N ASN A 261 3.99 11.57 15.01
CA ASN A 261 4.42 11.98 16.35
C ASN A 261 3.24 11.96 17.33
N LYS A 262 3.53 12.11 18.62
CA LYS A 262 2.49 12.08 19.68
C LYS A 262 1.36 13.10 19.47
N LYS A 263 1.66 14.23 18.80
CA LYS A 263 0.71 15.32 18.53
C LYS A 263 -0.06 15.14 17.21
N ASN A 264 0.22 14.07 16.46
CA ASN A 264 -0.34 13.78 15.13
C ASN A 264 -0.25 14.95 14.12
N ASN A 265 0.75 15.82 14.23
CA ASN A 265 0.88 17.01 13.39
C ASN A 265 1.94 16.87 12.29
N ARG A 266 2.59 15.71 12.19
CA ARG A 266 3.50 15.41 11.09
C ARG A 266 2.68 14.98 9.88
N PHE A 267 3.02 15.46 8.69
CA PHE A 267 2.27 15.12 7.47
C PHE A 267 3.17 14.75 6.27
N LYS A 268 4.50 14.75 6.48
CA LYS A 268 5.50 14.46 5.45
C LYS A 268 6.48 13.36 5.88
N CYS A 269 6.93 12.58 4.90
CA CYS A 269 8.03 11.62 5.08
C CYS A 269 9.38 12.31 5.24
N ASN A 270 10.40 11.58 5.70
CA ASN A 270 11.74 12.17 5.93
C ASN A 270 12.31 12.83 4.67
N LEU A 271 12.04 12.27 3.48
CA LEU A 271 12.51 12.83 2.21
C LEU A 271 11.81 14.14 1.84
N CYS A 272 10.51 14.25 2.10
CA CYS A 272 9.72 15.45 1.81
C CYS A 272 9.75 16.48 2.95
N ASN A 273 10.12 16.08 4.15
CA ASN A 273 10.24 16.95 5.33
C ASN A 273 11.58 17.71 5.34
N LYS A 274 12.04 18.13 4.16
CA LYS A 274 13.13 19.10 4.04
C LYS A 274 12.59 20.50 4.31
N TYR A 275 13.45 21.37 4.83
CA TYR A 275 13.13 22.77 5.08
C TYR A 275 12.57 23.40 3.79
N GLN A 276 11.35 23.93 3.87
CA GLN A 276 10.80 24.80 2.84
C GLN A 276 11.07 26.24 3.26
N PRO A 277 11.66 27.08 2.39
CA PRO A 277 11.95 28.46 2.74
C PRO A 277 10.66 29.20 3.10
N ILE A 278 10.72 30.00 4.15
CA ILE A 278 9.60 30.85 4.55
C ILE A 278 9.45 31.93 3.48
N GLU A 279 8.37 31.87 2.70
CA GLU A 279 8.02 32.88 1.71
C GLU A 279 7.81 34.25 2.37
N THR A 280 8.08 35.32 1.63
CA THR A 280 7.81 36.68 2.06
C THR A 280 6.41 37.11 1.63
N LYS A 281 5.81 38.02 2.40
CA LYS A 281 4.56 38.69 2.08
C LYS A 281 4.77 40.19 2.18
N VAL A 282 4.12 40.94 1.31
CA VAL A 282 4.12 42.39 1.37
C VAL A 282 2.86 42.84 2.11
N ILE A 283 3.04 43.70 3.11
CA ILE A 283 1.92 44.35 3.80
C ILE A 283 2.01 45.86 3.63
N THR A 284 0.86 46.52 3.67
CA THR A 284 0.79 47.99 3.64
C THR A 284 0.74 48.54 5.06
N CYS A 285 1.63 49.50 5.38
CA CYS A 285 1.65 50.16 6.69
C CYS A 285 0.36 50.96 6.93
N ILE A 286 -0.37 50.66 8.00
CA ILE A 286 -1.62 51.36 8.33
C ILE A 286 -1.46 52.85 8.69
N SER A 287 -0.22 53.33 8.90
CA SER A 287 0.03 54.71 9.32
C SER A 287 0.68 55.58 8.25
N CYS A 288 1.39 55.00 7.28
CA CYS A 288 2.07 55.77 6.24
C CYS A 288 1.86 55.22 4.83
N GLY A 289 1.05 54.17 4.65
CA GLY A 289 0.75 53.58 3.33
C GLY A 289 1.93 52.87 2.66
N LYS A 290 3.15 52.92 3.21
CA LYS A 290 4.32 52.26 2.63
C LYS A 290 4.16 50.73 2.65
N GLN A 291 4.51 50.09 1.55
CA GLN A 291 4.62 48.65 1.46
C GLN A 291 5.87 48.16 2.20
N ILE A 292 5.74 47.05 2.94
CA ILE A 292 6.78 46.47 3.77
C ILE A 292 6.81 44.97 3.51
N GLU A 293 7.96 44.46 3.10
CA GLU A 293 8.17 43.03 2.94
C GLU A 293 8.46 42.38 4.29
N LEU A 294 7.78 41.27 4.58
CA LEU A 294 7.90 40.52 5.82
C LEU A 294 7.97 39.02 5.53
N LYS A 295 8.67 38.28 6.38
CA LYS A 295 8.55 36.82 6.40
C LYS A 295 7.09 36.43 6.67
N GLY A 296 6.57 35.45 5.93
CA GLY A 296 5.18 34.98 6.04
C GLY A 296 4.76 34.58 7.45
N ILE A 297 5.72 34.10 8.25
CA ILE A 297 5.55 33.75 9.68
C ILE A 297 5.10 34.93 10.56
N VAL A 298 5.38 36.18 10.16
CA VAL A 298 5.04 37.38 10.93
C VAL A 298 3.56 37.70 10.76
N LYS A 299 2.71 37.28 11.70
CA LYS A 299 1.25 37.47 11.62
C LYS A 299 0.76 38.83 12.15
N ASN A 300 1.48 39.44 13.09
CA ASN A 300 0.94 40.53 13.92
C ASN A 300 1.46 41.94 13.55
N LYS A 301 2.37 42.05 12.59
CA LYS A 301 2.94 43.36 12.21
C LYS A 301 1.97 44.09 11.29
N LYS A 302 1.59 45.32 11.68
CA LYS A 302 0.66 46.19 10.93
C LYS A 302 1.29 47.51 10.47
N ARG A 303 2.46 47.87 11.02
CA ARG A 303 3.15 49.15 10.79
C ARG A 303 4.59 48.93 10.38
N CYS A 304 5.16 49.90 9.67
CA CYS A 304 6.61 49.96 9.46
C CYS A 304 7.30 50.24 10.79
N ASN A 305 8.61 49.97 10.85
CA ASN A 305 9.37 50.07 12.10
C ASN A 305 9.28 51.47 12.71
N ASP A 306 9.30 52.52 11.89
CA ASP A 306 9.27 53.90 12.36
C ASP A 306 7.88 54.29 12.89
N CYS A 307 6.82 53.96 12.13
CA CYS A 307 5.45 54.18 12.60
C CYS A 307 5.14 53.36 13.86
N GLN A 308 5.69 52.16 14.00
CA GLN A 308 5.51 51.35 15.20
C GLN A 308 6.23 51.98 16.42
N LYS A 309 7.45 52.51 16.24
CA LYS A 309 8.17 53.24 17.29
C LYS A 309 7.39 54.46 17.76
N SER A 310 6.91 55.28 16.83
CA SER A 310 6.11 56.48 17.14
C SER A 310 4.80 56.13 17.85
N TYR A 311 4.12 55.08 17.40
CA TYR A 311 2.91 54.57 18.06
C TYR A 311 3.20 54.13 19.50
N ASN A 312 4.25 53.34 19.73
CA ASN A 312 4.63 52.88 21.06
C ASN A 312 4.98 54.04 22.00
N ARG A 313 5.65 55.09 21.51
CA ARG A 313 5.94 56.30 22.29
C ARG A 313 4.65 56.98 22.76
N LYS A 314 3.70 57.22 21.84
CA LYS A 314 2.40 57.85 22.17
C LYS A 314 1.63 57.03 23.21
N ILE A 315 1.53 55.71 23.02
CA ILE A 315 0.85 54.82 23.98
C ILE A 315 1.54 54.85 25.35
N LYS A 316 2.87 54.89 25.40
CA LYS A 316 3.61 54.98 26.67
C LYS A 316 3.32 56.29 27.40
N THR A 317 3.35 57.42 26.70
CA THR A 317 3.02 58.73 27.26
C THR A 317 1.58 58.77 27.79
N GLU A 318 0.63 58.23 27.03
CA GLU A 318 -0.78 58.19 27.44
C GLU A 318 -1.00 57.31 28.68
N LYS A 319 -0.36 56.13 28.74
CA LYS A 319 -0.39 55.27 29.93
C LYS A 319 0.19 55.98 31.16
N GLN A 320 1.29 56.71 31.00
CA GLN A 320 1.89 57.48 32.09
C GLN A 320 0.97 58.62 32.55
N ARG A 321 0.28 59.29 31.63
CA ARG A 321 -0.73 60.31 31.95
C ARG A 321 -1.87 59.70 32.77
N ILE A 322 -2.46 58.61 32.28
CA ILE A 322 -3.55 57.87 32.97
C ILE A 322 -3.13 57.44 34.38
N TYR A 323 -1.90 56.92 34.54
CA TYR A 323 -1.37 56.51 35.84
C TYR A 323 -1.28 57.69 36.82
N ARG A 324 -0.80 58.85 36.35
CA ARG A 324 -0.67 60.07 37.17
C ARG A 324 -2.01 60.70 37.54
N THR A 325 -3.07 60.49 36.75
CA THR A 325 -4.44 60.97 37.04
C THR A 325 -5.30 60.00 37.84
N ARG A 326 -4.79 58.79 38.12
CA ARG A 326 -5.48 57.75 38.93
C ARG A 326 -4.94 57.66 40.37
N GLN A 327 -3.89 58.41 40.71
CA GLN A 327 -3.56 58.81 42.08
C GLN A 327 -4.27 60.12 42.37
#